data_AF-A0A257XLS1-F1
#
_entry.id   AF-A0A257XLS1-F1
#
_cell.length_a   1.000
_cell.length_b   1.000
_cell.length_c   1.000
_cell.angle_alpha   90.00
_cell.angle_beta   90.00
_cell.angle_gamma   90.00
#
_symmetry.space_group_name_H-M   'P 1'
#
loop_
_entity.id
_entity.type
_entity.pdbx_description
1 polymer ?
#
loop_
_entity_poly.entity_id
_entity_poly.type
_entity_poly.pdbx_seq_one_letter_code
_entity_poly.pdbx_strand_id
1 'polypeptide(L)'
;MLSLQGFHDEIYTGDRRKLGVPAIEATATMKNPKKIQDPTEAALSAIQEALTLQVDTVDPAPPEDRPQAPVREPRQGRRPRVDVADRRAANDDRQTVGQLLSQLQRRSSPAPYWWAFAVSAVWIAVGLFYALASHRSAFAEVSNMETLLASPAMLAIFAGLLLPPLAFFGMAAMVRRSRDLQLVARSMTEVALRLAQPESLGTDAVVTVGQAVRREVADMGEGLDRAISRAAELETM
;
A
#
# COMPACT_ATOMS: atom_id res chain seq x y z
N MET A 1 19.32 49.96 67.38
CA MET A 1 20.69 49.83 67.91
C MET A 1 20.98 48.36 68.13
N LEU A 2 21.97 47.85 67.38
CA LEU A 2 22.90 46.73 67.60
C LEU A 2 22.35 45.33 67.98
N SER A 3 22.60 44.23 67.23
CA SER A 3 23.80 43.66 66.58
C SER A 3 24.46 42.55 67.43
N LEU A 4 25.06 41.59 66.70
CA LEU A 4 25.98 40.51 67.07
C LEU A 4 25.35 39.19 67.60
N GLN A 5 25.50 38.02 66.95
CA GLN A 5 26.67 37.33 66.35
C GLN A 5 27.53 36.58 67.39
N GLY A 6 27.72 35.29 67.12
CA GLY A 6 28.60 34.34 67.80
C GLY A 6 28.01 32.94 67.62
N PHE A 7 28.44 32.07 66.70
CA PHE A 7 29.80 31.76 66.23
C PHE A 7 30.72 31.43 67.42
N HIS A 8 30.77 30.14 67.80
CA HIS A 8 31.96 29.39 68.20
C HIS A 8 31.56 28.01 68.74
N ASP A 9 32.01 26.96 68.04
CA ASP A 9 32.43 25.62 68.53
C ASP A 9 32.32 24.66 67.33
N GLU A 10 33.36 24.48 66.52
CA GLU A 10 34.55 23.66 66.79
C GLU A 10 34.19 22.19 66.95
N ILE A 11 34.49 21.35 65.94
CA ILE A 11 35.21 20.05 66.08
C ILE A 11 35.73 19.62 64.68
N TYR A 12 37.05 19.79 64.49
CA TYR A 12 38.04 18.87 63.89
C TYR A 12 37.57 17.81 62.86
N THR A 13 38.03 17.92 61.60
CA THR A 13 39.22 17.23 61.03
C THR A 13 39.05 15.72 60.80
N GLY A 14 39.04 15.31 59.52
CA GLY A 14 39.00 13.89 59.14
C GLY A 14 39.21 13.61 57.65
N ASP A 15 40.40 13.97 57.15
CA ASP A 15 41.18 13.24 56.14
C ASP A 15 40.58 12.95 54.74
N ARG A 16 40.97 13.80 53.79
CA ARG A 16 40.98 13.49 52.36
C ARG A 16 42.08 12.47 52.05
N ARG A 17 41.71 11.19 51.94
CA ARG A 17 42.52 10.21 51.23
C ARG A 17 41.76 9.59 50.08
N LYS A 18 42.16 10.04 48.88
CA LYS A 18 42.56 9.24 47.70
C LYS A 18 41.92 9.75 46.40
N LEU A 19 42.83 10.18 45.53
CA LEU A 19 42.63 10.60 44.15
C LEU A 19 42.12 9.45 43.26
N GLY A 20 41.33 9.78 42.24
CA GLY A 20 41.13 8.92 41.06
C GLY A 20 39.79 9.13 40.35
N VAL A 21 39.75 9.98 39.33
CA VAL A 21 38.72 9.98 38.26
C VAL A 21 39.11 8.89 37.23
N PRO A 22 38.23 8.26 36.40
CA PRO A 22 36.75 8.17 36.35
C PRO A 22 36.21 6.71 36.28
N ALA A 23 34.95 6.48 36.67
CA ALA A 23 34.15 5.38 36.13
C ALA A 23 32.68 5.80 36.06
N ILE A 24 32.16 5.89 34.85
CA ILE A 24 30.75 6.08 34.53
C ILE A 24 30.06 4.74 34.83
N GLU A 25 29.26 4.67 35.90
CA GLU A 25 28.20 3.66 36.02
C GLU A 25 26.84 4.34 35.87
N ALA A 26 26.30 4.14 34.68
CA ALA A 26 24.95 4.49 34.30
C ALA A 26 23.94 3.58 35.00
N THR A 27 22.98 4.16 35.69
CA THR A 27 21.65 3.55 35.90
C THR A 27 20.57 4.58 35.56
N ALA A 28 20.51 4.94 34.28
CA ALA A 28 19.33 5.53 33.68
C ALA A 28 18.30 4.42 33.44
N THR A 29 17.23 4.37 34.24
CA THR A 29 16.07 3.52 34.00
C THR A 29 15.24 4.10 32.87
N MET A 30 15.64 3.73 31.66
CA MET A 30 15.01 4.03 30.37
C MET A 30 13.78 3.12 30.19
N LYS A 31 12.56 3.66 30.32
CA LYS A 31 11.33 2.99 29.86
C LYS A 31 11.26 3.09 28.33
N ASN A 32 11.79 2.07 27.66
CA ASN A 32 11.64 1.87 26.22
C ASN A 32 10.46 0.91 25.97
N PRO A 33 9.47 1.24 25.11
CA PRO A 33 8.35 0.35 24.81
C PRO A 33 8.84 -0.89 24.04
N LYS A 34 8.14 -2.01 24.25
CA LYS A 34 8.38 -3.30 23.59
C LYS A 34 8.70 -3.12 22.10
N LYS A 35 9.95 -3.40 21.75
CA LYS A 35 10.46 -3.53 20.39
C LYS A 35 9.67 -4.66 19.72
N ILE A 36 8.78 -4.25 18.85
CA ILE A 36 8.06 -5.11 17.91
C ILE A 36 9.13 -5.92 17.18
N GLN A 37 8.96 -7.24 17.21
CA GLN A 37 9.69 -8.24 16.43
C GLN A 37 9.95 -7.70 15.03
N ASP A 38 11.21 -7.67 14.59
CA ASP A 38 11.60 -7.01 13.35
C ASP A 38 10.81 -7.66 12.19
N PRO A 39 9.83 -6.98 11.57
CA PRO A 39 8.96 -7.57 10.55
C PRO A 39 9.75 -8.06 9.33
N THR A 40 10.96 -7.54 9.16
CA THR A 40 11.94 -7.94 8.15
C THR A 40 12.44 -9.36 8.38
N GLU A 41 12.69 -9.75 9.63
CA GLU A 41 13.21 -11.08 10.00
C GLU A 41 12.12 -12.15 9.84
N ALA A 42 10.88 -11.82 10.22
CA ALA A 42 9.72 -12.67 9.98
C ALA A 42 9.42 -12.87 8.48
N ALA A 43 9.57 -11.81 7.68
CA ALA A 43 9.39 -11.90 6.23
C ALA A 43 10.47 -12.76 5.55
N LEU A 44 11.73 -12.63 5.95
CA LEU A 44 12.83 -13.44 5.43
C LEU A 44 12.69 -14.92 5.80
N SER A 45 12.26 -15.22 7.03
CA SER A 45 12.00 -16.60 7.47
C SER A 45 10.86 -17.25 6.67
N ALA A 46 9.78 -16.51 6.40
CA ALA A 46 8.66 -17.02 5.62
C ALA A 46 9.04 -17.33 4.16
N ILE A 47 9.93 -16.52 3.57
CA ILE A 47 10.47 -16.78 2.22
C ILE A 47 11.38 -18.02 2.23
N GLN A 48 12.21 -18.19 3.25
CA GLN A 48 13.08 -19.37 3.40
C GLN A 48 12.26 -20.66 3.55
N GLU A 49 11.18 -20.62 4.34
CA GLU A 49 10.28 -21.76 4.56
C GLU A 49 9.54 -22.15 3.28
N ALA A 50 9.02 -21.16 2.53
CA ALA A 50 8.39 -21.41 1.23
C ALA A 50 9.36 -21.97 0.18
N LEU A 51 10.61 -21.50 0.19
CA LEU A 51 11.65 -21.99 -0.73
C LEU A 51 12.07 -23.43 -0.39
N THR A 52 12.10 -23.79 0.89
CA THR A 52 12.48 -25.14 1.35
C THR A 52 11.36 -26.15 1.05
N LEU A 53 10.10 -25.76 1.21
CA LEU A 53 8.92 -26.55 0.84
C LEU A 53 8.84 -26.87 -0.65
N GLN A 54 9.39 -26.01 -1.51
CA GLN A 54 9.34 -26.17 -2.96
C GLN A 54 10.45 -27.08 -3.52
N VAL A 55 11.44 -27.46 -2.70
CA VAL A 55 12.56 -28.34 -3.09
C VAL A 55 12.21 -29.83 -2.93
N ASP A 56 11.25 -30.18 -2.05
CA ASP A 56 10.93 -31.58 -1.72
C ASP A 56 9.83 -32.21 -2.58
N THR A 57 9.32 -31.53 -3.61
CA THR A 57 8.30 -32.10 -4.53
C THR A 57 8.83 -32.18 -5.95
N VAL A 58 9.77 -33.09 -6.18
CA VAL A 58 10.13 -33.56 -7.52
C VAL A 58 10.17 -35.08 -7.48
N ASP A 59 9.10 -35.73 -7.93
CA ASP A 59 9.16 -37.10 -8.42
C ASP A 59 8.34 -37.22 -9.72
N PRO A 60 8.96 -37.56 -10.86
CA PRO A 60 8.27 -37.76 -12.13
C PRO A 60 7.98 -39.24 -12.38
N ALA A 61 6.72 -39.58 -12.66
CA ALA A 61 6.32 -40.91 -13.13
C ALA A 61 5.90 -40.87 -14.62
N PRO A 62 6.09 -41.97 -15.38
CA PRO A 62 6.44 -41.96 -16.82
C PRO A 62 5.26 -42.04 -17.79
N PRO A 63 5.49 -41.84 -19.11
CA PRO A 63 4.44 -41.79 -20.13
C PRO A 63 4.05 -43.19 -20.63
N GLU A 64 2.75 -43.51 -20.62
CA GLU A 64 2.21 -44.70 -21.31
C GLU A 64 1.44 -44.32 -22.59
N ASP A 65 1.97 -44.88 -23.68
CA ASP A 65 1.38 -45.37 -24.92
C ASP A 65 0.04 -44.84 -25.47
N ARG A 66 0.13 -44.35 -26.71
CA ARG A 66 -0.99 -44.22 -27.65
C ARG A 66 -1.24 -45.55 -28.36
N PRO A 67 -2.50 -45.83 -28.74
CA PRO A 67 -2.74 -46.29 -30.12
C PRO A 67 -3.69 -45.39 -30.91
N GLN A 68 -3.39 -45.28 -32.21
CA GLN A 68 -4.06 -44.50 -33.26
C GLN A 68 -5.29 -45.23 -33.84
N ALA A 69 -6.25 -44.49 -34.41
CA ALA A 69 -6.82 -44.64 -35.78
C ALA A 69 -8.14 -43.82 -35.93
N PRO A 70 -8.72 -43.63 -37.14
CA PRO A 70 -8.37 -42.58 -38.10
C PRO A 70 -9.57 -41.65 -38.43
N VAL A 71 -9.35 -40.34 -38.62
CA VAL A 71 -10.42 -39.44 -39.11
C VAL A 71 -9.98 -38.75 -40.41
N ARG A 72 -10.54 -39.30 -41.50
CA ARG A 72 -11.02 -38.70 -42.76
C ARG A 72 -10.31 -37.45 -43.33
N GLU A 73 -9.88 -37.64 -44.57
CA GLU A 73 -9.43 -36.68 -45.60
C GLU A 73 -10.42 -35.53 -45.95
N PRO A 74 -9.97 -34.50 -46.70
CA PRO A 74 -10.13 -33.10 -46.33
C PRO A 74 -11.26 -32.39 -47.07
N ARG A 75 -11.92 -31.44 -46.39
CA ARG A 75 -12.71 -30.39 -47.06
C ARG A 75 -11.96 -29.06 -47.00
N GLN A 76 -11.47 -28.67 -48.17
CA GLN A 76 -11.02 -27.32 -48.47
C GLN A 76 -12.18 -26.32 -48.33
N GLY A 77 -11.87 -25.12 -47.87
CA GLY A 77 -12.56 -23.92 -48.37
C GLY A 77 -13.50 -23.18 -47.43
N ARG A 78 -13.00 -22.66 -46.30
CA ARG A 78 -13.38 -21.32 -45.81
C ARG A 78 -12.36 -20.89 -44.75
N ARG A 79 -11.44 -19.99 -45.08
CA ARG A 79 -10.68 -19.24 -44.07
C ARG A 79 -11.62 -18.16 -43.53
N PRO A 80 -12.03 -18.14 -42.25
CA PRO A 80 -12.44 -16.90 -41.63
C PRO A 80 -11.15 -16.09 -41.46
N ARG A 81 -11.12 -14.94 -42.11
CA ARG A 81 -10.18 -13.86 -41.80
C ARG A 81 -10.30 -13.63 -40.30
N VAL A 82 -9.34 -14.13 -39.54
CA VAL A 82 -9.17 -13.73 -38.14
C VAL A 82 -8.75 -12.27 -38.25
N ASP A 83 -9.72 -11.39 -38.01
CA ASP A 83 -9.46 -10.00 -37.74
C ASP A 83 -8.40 -9.98 -36.65
N VAL A 84 -7.22 -9.50 -37.05
CA VAL A 84 -6.09 -9.20 -36.18
C VAL A 84 -6.54 -8.02 -35.33
N ALA A 85 -7.41 -8.29 -34.36
CA ALA A 85 -7.71 -7.39 -33.28
C ALA A 85 -6.38 -7.13 -32.57
N ASP A 86 -5.92 -5.90 -32.69
CA ASP A 86 -4.88 -5.27 -31.90
C ASP A 86 -3.69 -6.16 -31.52
N ARG A 87 -2.75 -6.30 -32.46
CA ARG A 87 -1.35 -6.48 -32.07
C ARG A 87 -0.90 -5.24 -31.32
N ARG A 88 -1.21 -5.15 -30.03
CA ARG A 88 -0.47 -4.29 -29.10
C ARG A 88 0.99 -4.70 -29.19
N ALA A 89 1.84 -3.74 -29.52
CA ALA A 89 3.28 -3.96 -29.53
C ALA A 89 3.72 -4.34 -28.11
N ALA A 90 4.60 -5.31 -27.98
CA ALA A 90 5.16 -5.82 -26.71
C ALA A 90 5.93 -4.77 -25.87
N ASN A 91 5.86 -3.50 -26.25
CA ASN A 91 6.50 -2.36 -25.61
C ASN A 91 5.49 -1.46 -24.85
N ASP A 92 4.18 -1.66 -25.03
CA ASP A 92 3.13 -0.89 -24.33
C ASP A 92 3.03 -1.21 -22.82
N ASP A 93 3.64 -2.32 -22.39
CA ASP A 93 3.70 -2.71 -20.98
C ASP A 93 4.47 -1.66 -20.15
N ARG A 94 5.47 -1.01 -20.74
CA ARG A 94 6.27 0.03 -20.05
C ARG A 94 5.47 1.30 -19.77
N GLN A 95 4.60 1.71 -20.69
CA GLN A 95 3.71 2.85 -20.49
C GLN A 95 2.62 2.53 -19.46
N THR A 96 2.14 1.28 -19.48
CA THR A 96 1.14 0.75 -18.54
C THR A 96 1.69 0.62 -17.11
N VAL A 97 2.94 0.17 -16.95
CA VAL A 97 3.63 0.08 -15.65
C VAL A 97 3.86 1.46 -15.03
N GLY A 98 4.21 2.47 -15.82
CA GLY A 98 4.32 3.86 -15.34
C GLY A 98 3.00 4.44 -14.86
N GLN A 99 1.90 4.12 -15.55
CA GLN A 99 0.55 4.51 -15.13
C GLN A 99 0.09 3.76 -13.89
N LEU A 100 0.38 2.46 -13.78
CA LEU A 100 0.12 1.66 -12.56
C LEU A 100 0.90 2.19 -11.36
N LEU A 101 2.18 2.54 -11.54
CA LEU A 101 3.01 3.11 -10.49
C LEU A 101 2.48 4.49 -10.05
N SER A 102 1.99 5.30 -10.99
CA SER A 102 1.35 6.59 -10.68
C SER A 102 0.00 6.44 -9.95
N GLN A 103 -0.75 5.37 -10.22
CA GLN A 103 -2.02 5.05 -9.54
C GLN A 103 -1.78 4.54 -8.11
N LEU A 104 -0.72 3.75 -7.91
CA LEU A 104 -0.27 3.33 -6.58
C LEU A 104 0.26 4.50 -5.74
N GLN A 105 0.90 5.49 -6.36
CA GLN A 105 1.37 6.70 -5.67
C GLN A 105 0.27 7.74 -5.41
N ARG A 106 -0.93 7.58 -5.99
CA ARG A 106 -2.01 8.55 -5.85
C ARG A 106 -2.64 8.42 -4.46
N ARG A 107 -2.11 9.20 -3.51
CA ARG A 107 -2.63 9.35 -2.16
C ARG A 107 -4.15 9.53 -2.20
N SER A 108 -4.86 8.72 -1.41
CA SER A 108 -6.33 8.74 -1.24
C SER A 108 -6.86 10.19 -1.26
N SER A 109 -7.79 10.48 -2.16
CA SER A 109 -8.23 11.84 -2.46
C SER A 109 -8.80 12.54 -1.22
N PRO A 110 -8.31 13.75 -0.86
CA PRO A 110 -8.82 14.50 0.28
C PRO A 110 -10.21 15.13 0.03
N ALA A 111 -10.84 14.89 -1.12
CA ALA A 111 -12.07 15.55 -1.54
C ALA A 111 -13.24 15.48 -0.53
N PRO A 112 -13.54 14.34 0.14
CA PRO A 112 -14.63 14.29 1.13
C PRO A 112 -14.40 15.22 2.32
N TYR A 113 -13.15 15.40 2.76
CA TYR A 113 -12.82 16.29 3.87
C TYR A 113 -12.91 17.76 3.47
N TRP A 114 -12.58 18.11 2.22
CA TRP A 114 -12.75 19.47 1.72
C TRP A 114 -14.22 19.91 1.70
N TRP A 115 -15.13 19.02 1.27
CA TRP A 115 -16.56 19.28 1.34
C TRP A 115 -17.07 19.40 2.77
N ALA A 116 -16.65 18.50 3.67
CA ALA A 116 -16.98 18.60 5.09
C ALA A 116 -16.50 19.93 5.67
N PHE A 117 -15.27 20.34 5.40
CA PHE A 117 -14.72 21.61 5.85
C PHE A 117 -15.54 22.81 5.33
N ALA A 118 -15.89 22.83 4.05
CA ALA A 118 -16.69 23.90 3.46
C ALA A 118 -18.07 24.01 4.12
N VAL A 119 -18.78 22.89 4.27
CA VAL A 119 -20.11 22.85 4.90
C VAL A 119 -20.03 23.20 6.39
N SER A 120 -19.01 22.72 7.12
CA SER A 120 -18.76 23.10 8.51
C SER A 120 -18.48 24.58 8.67
N ALA A 121 -17.68 25.18 7.78
CA ALA A 121 -17.39 26.61 7.82
C ALA A 121 -18.65 27.44 7.61
N VAL A 122 -19.49 27.06 6.63
CA VAL A 122 -20.80 27.71 6.40
C VAL A 122 -21.72 27.55 7.61
N TRP A 123 -21.81 26.35 8.19
CA TRP A 123 -22.62 26.09 9.37
C TRP A 123 -22.19 26.95 10.57
N ILE A 124 -20.88 27.01 10.84
CA ILE A 124 -20.34 27.82 11.94
C ILE A 124 -20.61 29.30 11.69
N ALA A 125 -20.41 29.80 10.46
CA ALA A 125 -20.68 31.19 10.13
C ALA A 125 -22.16 31.56 10.34
N VAL A 126 -23.08 30.73 9.84
CA VAL A 126 -24.53 30.92 10.01
C VAL A 126 -24.94 30.79 11.48
N GLY A 127 -24.45 29.76 12.17
CA GLY A 127 -24.76 29.49 13.58
C GLY A 127 -24.24 30.58 14.50
N LEU A 128 -23.03 31.09 14.27
CA LEU A 128 -22.45 32.18 15.04
C LEU A 128 -23.19 33.49 14.79
N PHE A 129 -23.51 33.80 13.52
CA PHE A 129 -24.33 34.96 13.18
C PHE A 129 -25.70 34.90 13.87
N TYR A 130 -26.38 33.76 13.78
CA TYR A 130 -27.67 33.54 14.44
C TYR A 130 -27.57 33.68 15.96
N ALA A 131 -26.57 33.05 16.59
CA ALA A 131 -26.37 33.11 18.04
C ALA A 131 -26.15 34.55 18.52
N LEU A 132 -25.25 35.30 17.87
CA LEU A 132 -24.98 36.70 18.24
C LEU A 132 -26.18 37.62 17.98
N ALA A 133 -27.00 37.34 16.96
CA ALA A 133 -28.20 38.11 16.67
C ALA A 133 -29.31 37.88 17.71
N SER A 134 -29.46 36.64 18.19
CA SER A 134 -30.58 36.23 19.05
C SER A 134 -30.28 36.22 20.54
N HIS A 135 -29.03 35.97 20.96
CA HIS A 135 -28.65 35.73 22.36
C HIS A 135 -27.74 36.82 22.94
N ARG A 136 -27.94 38.09 22.55
CA ARG A 136 -27.07 39.21 22.97
C ARG A 136 -26.89 39.33 24.49
N SER A 137 -27.94 39.11 25.28
CA SER A 137 -27.87 39.18 26.74
C SER A 137 -27.01 38.06 27.34
N ALA A 138 -27.17 36.83 26.84
CA ALA A 138 -26.40 35.68 27.30
C ALA A 138 -24.89 35.87 27.08
N PHE A 139 -24.49 36.53 25.98
CA PHE A 139 -23.08 36.88 25.75
C PHE A 139 -22.59 38.04 26.62
N ALA A 140 -23.46 38.97 27.03
CA ALA A 140 -23.10 40.10 27.88
C ALA A 140 -22.83 39.69 29.35
N GLU A 141 -23.47 38.61 29.80
CA GLU A 141 -23.27 38.04 31.15
C GLU A 141 -21.95 37.27 31.29
N VAL A 142 -21.32 36.90 30.17
CA VAL A 142 -20.05 36.17 30.17
C VAL A 142 -18.91 37.12 30.51
N SER A 143 -18.35 36.97 31.71
CA SER A 143 -17.22 37.77 32.19
C SER A 143 -15.95 36.95 32.43
N ASN A 144 -16.08 35.63 32.57
CA ASN A 144 -14.97 34.69 32.78
C ASN A 144 -15.33 33.27 32.28
N MET A 145 -14.34 32.37 32.26
CA MET A 145 -14.55 30.98 31.81
C MET A 145 -15.57 30.23 32.69
N GLU A 146 -15.64 30.56 33.98
CA GLU A 146 -16.56 29.94 34.94
C GLU A 146 -18.02 30.29 34.64
N THR A 147 -18.34 31.58 34.43
CA THR A 147 -19.70 32.02 34.05
C THR A 147 -20.15 31.45 32.72
N LEU A 148 -19.21 31.25 31.78
CA LEU A 148 -19.48 30.58 30.50
C LEU A 148 -19.91 29.12 30.71
N LEU A 149 -19.18 28.34 31.51
CA LEU A 149 -19.47 26.93 31.77
C LEU A 149 -20.66 26.72 32.72
N ALA A 150 -20.93 27.68 33.60
CA ALA A 150 -22.08 27.65 34.50
C ALA A 150 -23.40 27.97 33.78
N SER A 151 -23.36 28.65 32.64
CA SER A 151 -24.54 29.04 31.87
C SER A 151 -25.05 27.90 30.97
N PRO A 152 -26.24 27.33 31.23
CA PRO A 152 -26.79 26.26 30.40
C PRO A 152 -27.07 26.71 28.96
N ALA A 153 -27.42 27.98 28.78
CA ALA A 153 -27.66 28.56 27.46
C ALA A 153 -26.38 28.61 26.62
N MET A 154 -25.26 29.01 27.21
CA MET A 154 -23.96 29.03 26.53
C MET A 154 -23.52 27.62 26.14
N LEU A 155 -23.67 26.66 27.06
CA LEU A 155 -23.38 25.25 26.76
C LEU A 155 -24.22 24.72 25.60
N ALA A 156 -25.51 25.05 25.56
CA ALA A 156 -26.41 24.67 24.46
C ALA A 156 -25.99 25.30 23.12
N ILE A 157 -25.60 26.58 23.12
CA ILE A 157 -25.09 27.26 21.91
C ILE A 157 -23.80 26.60 21.42
N PHE A 158 -22.82 26.37 22.32
CA PHE A 158 -21.57 25.70 21.97
C PHE A 158 -21.82 24.28 21.43
N ALA A 159 -22.67 23.51 22.08
CA ALA A 159 -23.04 22.18 21.63
C ALA A 159 -23.69 22.23 20.23
N GLY A 160 -24.66 23.13 20.01
CA GLY A 160 -25.32 23.31 18.71
C GLY A 160 -24.38 23.79 17.60
N LEU A 161 -23.32 24.52 17.95
CA LEU A 161 -22.32 25.00 16.99
C LEU A 161 -21.29 23.92 16.63
N LEU A 162 -20.90 23.07 17.60
CA LEU A 162 -19.85 22.08 17.42
C LEU A 162 -20.33 20.69 16.98
N LEU A 163 -21.49 20.21 17.47
CA LEU A 163 -22.00 18.88 17.11
C LEU A 163 -22.13 18.67 15.59
N PRO A 164 -22.74 19.60 14.83
CA PRO A 164 -22.95 19.38 13.40
C PRO A 164 -21.64 19.31 12.59
N PRO A 165 -20.64 20.20 12.78
CA PRO A 165 -19.32 20.02 12.20
C PRO A 165 -18.70 18.66 12.49
N LEU A 166 -18.73 18.18 13.74
CA LEU A 166 -18.21 16.84 14.06
C LEU A 166 -18.94 15.74 13.28
N ALA A 167 -20.27 15.84 13.15
CA ALA A 167 -21.06 14.90 12.36
C ALA A 167 -20.69 14.93 10.86
N PHE A 168 -20.46 16.11 10.28
CA PHE A 168 -20.00 16.23 8.88
C PHE A 168 -18.64 15.58 8.66
N PHE A 169 -17.69 15.78 9.59
CA PHE A 169 -16.39 15.11 9.54
C PHE A 169 -16.51 13.59 9.73
N GLY A 170 -17.40 13.13 10.61
CA GLY A 170 -17.71 11.71 10.80
C GLY A 170 -18.26 11.07 9.52
N MET A 171 -19.19 11.74 8.84
CA MET A 171 -19.73 11.29 7.56
C MET A 171 -18.64 11.25 6.47
N ALA A 172 -17.78 12.26 6.40
CA ALA A 172 -16.66 12.27 5.46
C ALA A 172 -15.67 11.11 5.71
N ALA A 173 -15.37 10.81 6.98
CA ALA A 173 -14.52 9.69 7.36
C ALA A 173 -15.16 8.34 6.97
N MET A 174 -16.47 8.20 7.18
CA MET A 174 -17.22 7.00 6.78
C MET A 174 -17.17 6.80 5.27
N VAL A 175 -17.46 7.84 4.48
CA VAL A 175 -17.43 7.79 3.01
C VAL A 175 -16.05 7.39 2.49
N ARG A 176 -14.97 7.95 3.07
CA ARG A 176 -13.60 7.58 2.69
C ARG A 176 -13.33 6.11 2.94
N ARG A 177 -13.66 5.61 4.14
CA ARG A 177 -13.46 4.21 4.52
C ARG A 177 -14.26 3.25 3.62
N SER A 178 -15.49 3.60 3.27
CA SER A 178 -16.30 2.80 2.35
C SER A 178 -15.67 2.69 0.96
N ARG A 179 -15.07 3.77 0.44
CA ARG A 179 -14.37 3.75 -0.86
C ARG A 179 -13.12 2.88 -0.81
N ASP A 180 -12.37 2.95 0.28
CA ASP A 180 -11.18 2.12 0.46
C ASP A 180 -11.56 0.62 0.50
N LEU A 181 -12.63 0.25 1.22
CA LEU A 181 -13.15 -1.13 1.26
C LEU A 181 -13.68 -1.62 -0.08
N GLN A 182 -14.36 -0.76 -0.85
CA GLN A 182 -14.83 -1.09 -2.19
C GLN A 182 -13.66 -1.39 -3.14
N LEU A 183 -12.56 -0.65 -3.03
CA LEU A 183 -11.37 -0.86 -3.84
C LEU A 183 -10.70 -2.20 -3.51
N VAL A 184 -10.57 -2.52 -2.22
CA VAL A 184 -10.03 -3.81 -1.76
C VAL A 184 -10.90 -4.98 -2.24
N ALA A 185 -12.23 -4.88 -2.10
CA ALA A 185 -13.14 -5.93 -2.54
C ALA A 185 -13.01 -6.24 -4.04
N ARG A 186 -12.89 -5.19 -4.88
CA ARG A 186 -12.69 -5.36 -6.33
C ARG A 186 -11.39 -6.10 -6.66
N SER A 187 -10.29 -5.76 -5.99
CA SER A 187 -9.00 -6.44 -6.19
C SER A 187 -9.06 -7.93 -5.82
N MET A 188 -9.81 -8.28 -4.77
CA MET A 188 -9.99 -9.67 -4.34
C MET A 188 -10.87 -10.46 -5.32
N THR A 189 -11.92 -9.83 -5.86
CA THR A 189 -12.75 -10.45 -6.89
C THR A 189 -11.95 -10.71 -8.17
N GLU A 190 -11.07 -9.80 -8.57
CA GLU A 190 -10.22 -10.01 -9.75
C GLU A 190 -9.25 -11.17 -9.55
N VAL A 191 -8.60 -11.27 -8.38
CA VAL A 191 -7.72 -12.41 -8.04
C VAL A 191 -8.52 -13.71 -7.97
N ALA A 192 -9.70 -13.71 -7.36
CA ALA A 192 -10.56 -14.88 -7.30
C ALA A 192 -11.01 -15.33 -8.69
N LEU A 193 -11.34 -14.40 -9.59
CA LEU A 193 -11.71 -14.71 -10.98
C LEU A 193 -10.51 -15.24 -11.78
N ARG A 194 -9.31 -14.69 -11.57
CA ARG A 194 -8.06 -15.21 -12.17
C ARG A 194 -7.75 -16.62 -11.68
N LEU A 195 -7.92 -16.90 -10.40
CA LEU A 195 -7.74 -18.24 -9.82
C LEU A 195 -8.84 -19.22 -10.25
N ALA A 196 -10.04 -18.72 -10.56
CA ALA A 196 -11.14 -19.52 -11.10
C ALA A 196 -11.03 -19.81 -12.61
N GLN A 197 -10.16 -19.10 -13.33
CA GLN A 197 -9.85 -19.33 -14.75
C GLN A 197 -8.37 -19.67 -14.98
N PRO A 198 -7.82 -20.77 -14.43
CA PRO A 198 -6.43 -21.15 -14.67
C PRO A 198 -6.18 -21.64 -16.11
N GLU A 199 -7.19 -22.19 -16.78
CA GLU A 199 -7.08 -22.87 -18.08
C GLU A 199 -6.77 -21.91 -19.25
N SER A 200 -7.34 -20.70 -19.26
CA SER A 200 -7.16 -19.76 -20.37
C SER A 200 -5.74 -19.16 -20.39
N LEU A 201 -5.16 -18.92 -19.21
CA LEU A 201 -3.80 -18.38 -19.07
C LEU A 201 -2.72 -19.40 -19.49
N GLY A 202 -2.91 -20.68 -19.19
CA GLY A 202 -2.02 -21.74 -19.66
C GLY A 202 -2.07 -21.92 -21.17
N THR A 203 -3.28 -21.88 -21.75
CA THR A 203 -3.49 -22.10 -23.18
C THR A 203 -2.89 -20.98 -24.04
N ASP A 204 -3.13 -19.71 -23.67
CA ASP A 204 -2.57 -18.56 -24.39
C ASP A 204 -1.03 -18.48 -24.29
N ALA A 205 -0.47 -18.86 -23.14
CA ALA A 205 0.98 -18.97 -22.97
C ALA A 205 1.58 -20.04 -23.90
N VAL A 206 0.98 -21.23 -23.96
CA VAL A 206 1.43 -22.32 -24.84
C VAL A 206 1.28 -21.95 -26.32
N VAL A 207 0.18 -21.29 -26.72
CA VAL A 207 0.00 -20.82 -28.10
C VAL A 207 1.04 -19.76 -28.47
N THR A 208 1.33 -18.81 -27.57
CA THR A 208 2.33 -17.76 -27.80
C THR A 208 3.72 -18.35 -27.94
N VAL A 209 4.11 -19.25 -27.04
CA VAL A 209 5.40 -19.97 -27.11
C VAL A 209 5.45 -20.82 -28.38
N GLY A 210 4.38 -21.52 -28.75
CA GLY A 210 4.32 -22.34 -29.96
C GLY A 210 4.47 -21.51 -31.25
N GLN A 211 3.89 -20.32 -31.31
CA GLN A 211 4.08 -19.39 -32.43
C GLN A 211 5.50 -18.83 -32.47
N ALA A 212 6.09 -18.50 -31.32
CA ALA A 212 7.47 -18.05 -31.23
C ALA A 212 8.44 -19.13 -31.70
N VAL A 213 8.27 -20.38 -31.24
CA VAL A 213 9.11 -21.52 -31.65
C VAL A 213 8.95 -21.82 -33.13
N ARG A 214 7.73 -21.82 -33.69
CA ARG A 214 7.53 -22.02 -35.14
C ARG A 214 8.24 -20.95 -35.97
N ARG A 215 8.25 -19.71 -35.48
CA ARG A 215 8.91 -18.60 -36.15
C ARG A 215 10.43 -18.69 -36.04
N GLU A 216 10.94 -19.00 -34.86
CA GLU A 216 12.37 -19.24 -34.62
C GLU A 216 12.89 -20.40 -35.49
N VAL A 217 12.13 -21.49 -35.59
CA VAL A 217 12.50 -22.65 -36.41
C VAL A 217 12.41 -22.33 -37.90
N ALA A 218 11.46 -21.51 -38.35
CA ALA A 218 11.41 -21.04 -39.73
C ALA A 218 12.64 -20.18 -40.06
N ASP A 219 13.01 -19.28 -39.16
CA ASP A 219 14.19 -18.42 -39.32
C ASP A 219 15.49 -19.24 -39.29
N MET A 220 15.59 -20.26 -38.42
CA MET A 220 16.70 -21.23 -38.42
C MET A 220 16.74 -22.10 -39.67
N GLY A 221 15.58 -22.52 -40.19
CA GLY A 221 15.46 -23.31 -41.41
C GLY A 221 15.95 -22.54 -42.64
N GLU A 222 15.52 -21.29 -42.80
CA GLU A 222 16.05 -20.41 -43.84
C GLU A 222 17.56 -20.15 -43.68
N GLY A 223 18.04 -20.05 -42.44
CA GLY A 223 19.47 -19.93 -42.13
C GLY A 223 20.28 -21.17 -42.56
N LEU A 224 19.74 -22.37 -42.33
CA LEU A 224 20.35 -23.64 -42.72
C LEU A 224 20.39 -23.82 -44.24
N ASP A 225 19.27 -23.60 -44.93
CA ASP A 225 19.20 -23.71 -46.39
C ASP A 225 20.19 -22.75 -47.06
N ARG A 226 20.34 -21.55 -46.51
CA ARG A 226 21.31 -20.56 -46.98
C ARG A 226 22.75 -21.01 -46.72
N ALA A 227 23.03 -21.63 -45.58
CA ALA A 227 24.36 -22.15 -45.26
C ALA A 227 24.74 -23.32 -46.19
N ILE A 228 23.80 -24.22 -46.50
CA ILE A 228 24.01 -25.34 -47.42
C ILE A 228 24.25 -24.84 -48.84
N SER A 229 23.43 -23.90 -49.34
CA SER A 229 23.65 -23.28 -50.65
C SER A 229 25.05 -22.69 -50.76
N ARG A 230 25.50 -22.00 -49.71
CA ARG A 230 26.82 -21.36 -49.68
C ARG A 230 27.97 -22.36 -49.58
N ALA A 231 27.77 -23.47 -48.89
CA ALA A 231 28.74 -24.56 -48.86
C ALA A 231 28.85 -25.26 -50.22
N ALA A 232 27.72 -25.48 -50.92
CA ALA A 232 27.71 -26.06 -52.26
C ALA A 232 28.36 -25.14 -53.31
N GLU A 233 28.20 -23.82 -53.17
CA GLU A 233 28.95 -22.83 -53.96
C GLU A 233 30.46 -22.93 -53.74
N LEU A 234 30.91 -23.27 -52.52
CA LEU A 234 32.34 -23.44 -52.21
C LEU A 234 32.90 -24.81 -52.63
N GLU A 235 32.07 -25.84 -52.75
CA GLU A 235 32.49 -27.17 -53.21
C GLU A 235 32.57 -27.28 -54.74
N THR A 236 31.91 -26.35 -55.45
CA THR A 236 31.95 -26.25 -56.91
C THR A 236 33.04 -25.32 -57.44
N MET A 237 33.78 -24.64 -56.55
CA MET A 237 34.99 -23.87 -56.84
C MET A 237 36.25 -24.66 -56.54
#